data_AF-A0A7S1XAQ0-F1
#
_entry.id   AF-A0A7S1XAQ0-F1
#
_cell.length_a   1.000
_cell.length_b   1.000
_cell.length_c   1.000
_cell.angle_alpha   90.00
_cell.angle_beta   90.00
_cell.angle_gamma   90.00
#
_symmetry.space_group_name_H-M   'P 1'
#
loop_
_entity.id
_entity.type
_entity.pdbx_description
1 polymer ?
#
loop_
_entity_poly.entity_id
_entity_poly.type
_entity_poly.pdbx_seq_one_letter_code
_entity_poly.pdbx_strand_id
1 'polypeptide(L)'
;MEEVRHKSDSSGKKRTLEHFWSSESSRRITDASHRAANGKPLEWVQCPACGGRMQAMDINGHLDSGCGMVGTPPFERIQGDGSVWTSEFHSNLRVRGEAFDWNPWMTRSRVFFDPHSNLEWERQLMSDETFKESPSTYRAFHIAVISTLERNGEALFPADGEIRDCVDRFLSMPLEARVVFVKYFRRNHAHTGRCFRHCGRDRDLDCITRCGLASTWAPRPTHSTLMRAVEELTVPELRQLQSTLIDEFRLSDSFMASRGRQQLLSHVQSLVGRISSASKNATDLCSVVKRIVGPIAVLSQSACRFFRTLLITFDPSQTDLSGTTMLLSEADRIQFPSFVCRASCPVFSSQEEMECFVLAKDLEIAFGDASVNRDEEHMLACGNQAVDLLKSLLNKPELSSKEKLDHPFLWYLTATNVLAGVVWHSVAILERRKLYGMAIERLRFLLETNLTPHRRGKFYDRLSIDLAEHVQELDQALAVCVDGLKDLSLKRSTRRGEKATLSCRAVKLTKKLKQARHSPSTYLDLSDVEPSQERTIPSSAIVGRPLEMVACLKSVFIGLDDERASVERLVLEHFAEEGAWNGVHCEGSLILDLFILLMWEVVFADIPDAFLTPYQSFPRDLSLGMTVVSRDL
;
A
#
# COMPACT_ATOMS: atom_id res chain seq x y z
N MET A 1 48.36 46.88 8.37
CA MET A 1 49.17 47.57 7.34
C MET A 1 48.59 47.19 6.00
N GLU A 2 48.14 48.22 5.28
CA GLU A 2 47.59 48.27 3.91
C GLU A 2 46.28 47.54 3.59
N GLU A 3 45.20 48.29 3.83
CA GLU A 3 44.06 48.41 2.91
C GLU A 3 44.51 49.02 1.57
N VAL A 4 44.00 48.53 0.44
CA VAL A 4 43.75 49.36 -0.75
C VAL A 4 42.44 48.93 -1.44
N ARG A 5 41.66 49.97 -1.78
CA ARG A 5 40.28 50.01 -2.28
C ARG A 5 40.12 49.69 -3.78
N HIS A 6 38.91 49.21 -4.09
CA HIS A 6 38.04 49.48 -5.26
C HIS A 6 38.59 49.46 -6.69
N LYS A 7 37.89 48.72 -7.57
CA LYS A 7 37.11 49.32 -8.68
C LYS A 7 36.09 48.34 -9.28
N SER A 8 34.88 48.87 -9.47
CA SER A 8 33.81 48.36 -10.31
C SER A 8 34.19 48.43 -11.78
N ASP A 9 33.81 47.41 -12.57
CA ASP A 9 33.50 47.64 -13.98
C ASP A 9 32.45 46.66 -14.51
N SER A 10 31.41 47.25 -15.08
CA SER A 10 30.32 46.64 -15.80
C SER A 10 30.70 46.46 -17.27
N SER A 11 30.68 45.24 -17.81
CA SER A 11 30.45 45.04 -19.24
C SER A 11 29.92 43.63 -19.51
N GLY A 12 28.74 43.57 -20.12
CA GLY A 12 28.13 42.33 -20.56
C GLY A 12 28.85 41.72 -21.74
N LYS A 13 28.83 40.38 -21.82
CA LYS A 13 28.88 39.64 -23.09
C LYS A 13 28.34 38.23 -22.88
N LYS A 14 27.17 37.98 -23.49
CA LYS A 14 26.68 36.65 -23.85
C LYS A 14 27.75 35.92 -24.68
N ARG A 15 28.07 34.68 -24.35
CA ARG A 15 28.62 33.70 -25.29
C ARG A 15 28.01 32.32 -25.02
N THR A 16 27.05 31.99 -25.87
CA THR A 16 26.75 30.65 -26.35
C THR A 16 27.98 30.06 -27.04
N LEU A 17 28.22 28.76 -26.88
CA LEU A 17 28.98 27.95 -27.82
C LEU A 17 28.60 26.47 -27.65
N GLU A 18 27.77 26.02 -28.58
CA GLU A 18 27.58 24.62 -28.92
C GLU A 18 28.70 24.16 -29.88
N HIS A 19 29.01 22.87 -29.79
CA HIS A 19 29.63 21.97 -30.78
C HIS A 19 31.12 22.08 -31.14
N PHE A 20 31.86 21.02 -30.74
CA PHE A 20 32.66 20.20 -31.67
C PHE A 20 32.58 18.72 -31.24
N TRP A 21 32.38 17.82 -32.22
CA TRP A 21 32.16 16.37 -32.11
C TRP A 21 33.39 15.57 -32.58
N SER A 22 33.39 14.27 -32.20
CA SER A 22 34.21 13.13 -32.69
C SER A 22 35.49 12.83 -31.90
N SER A 23 35.94 11.60 -31.62
CA SER A 23 35.40 10.23 -31.78
C SER A 23 36.32 9.28 -31.00
N GLU A 24 35.83 8.09 -30.64
CA GLU A 24 36.64 6.90 -30.32
C GLU A 24 37.61 6.96 -29.12
N SER A 25 37.05 7.00 -27.91
CA SER A 25 37.61 6.25 -26.77
C SER A 25 36.49 5.47 -26.09
N SER A 26 35.75 4.73 -26.91
CA SER A 26 34.88 3.65 -26.48
C SER A 26 35.71 2.52 -25.86
N ARG A 27 35.09 1.83 -24.90
CA ARG A 27 35.44 0.49 -24.34
C ARG A 27 36.17 0.49 -23.01
N ARG A 28 35.49 1.01 -21.98
CA ARG A 28 35.15 0.29 -20.73
C ARG A 28 34.36 1.27 -19.85
N ILE A 29 33.39 0.75 -19.09
CA ILE A 29 32.50 1.50 -18.19
C ILE A 29 31.27 2.13 -18.91
N THR A 30 30.61 1.33 -19.74
CA THR A 30 29.19 1.48 -20.10
C THR A 30 28.44 0.16 -19.85
N ASP A 31 28.75 -0.54 -18.76
CA ASP A 31 28.21 -1.88 -18.47
C ASP A 31 27.55 -2.04 -17.08
N ALA A 32 27.20 -0.93 -16.41
CA ALA A 32 26.48 -0.97 -15.13
C ALA A 32 25.14 -0.21 -15.14
N SER A 33 24.92 0.72 -16.08
CA SER A 33 23.72 1.58 -16.11
C SER A 33 22.62 1.11 -17.08
N HIS A 34 22.80 -0.03 -17.75
CA HIS A 34 21.78 -0.67 -18.60
C HIS A 34 21.06 -1.86 -17.94
N ARG A 35 21.37 -2.19 -16.67
CA ARG A 35 20.75 -3.32 -15.93
C ARG A 35 19.55 -2.96 -15.04
N ALA A 36 19.01 -1.75 -15.14
CA ALA A 36 17.86 -1.31 -14.35
C ALA A 36 16.64 -0.91 -15.19
N ALA A 37 16.52 -1.40 -16.43
CA ALA A 37 15.46 -0.99 -17.35
C ALA A 37 14.49 -2.12 -17.78
N ASN A 38 14.64 -3.38 -17.36
CA ASN A 38 13.77 -4.48 -17.83
C ASN A 38 13.72 -5.71 -16.90
N GLY A 39 13.41 -5.52 -15.63
CA GLY A 39 13.13 -6.64 -14.74
C GLY A 39 12.90 -6.15 -13.33
N LYS A 40 11.68 -6.31 -12.81
CA LYS A 40 11.48 -6.30 -11.36
C LYS A 40 12.53 -7.26 -10.77
N PRO A 41 13.36 -6.84 -9.79
CA PRO A 41 14.17 -7.81 -9.08
C PRO A 41 13.22 -8.87 -8.53
N LEU A 42 13.62 -10.14 -8.58
CA LEU A 42 12.94 -11.18 -7.80
C LEU A 42 12.82 -10.62 -6.39
N GLU A 43 11.59 -10.38 -5.92
CA GLU A 43 11.37 -9.84 -4.59
C GLU A 43 11.85 -10.91 -3.62
N TRP A 44 13.00 -10.68 -3.01
CA TRP A 44 13.52 -11.56 -1.98
C TRP A 44 12.98 -11.08 -0.65
N VAL A 45 12.17 -11.91 -0.03
CA VAL A 45 11.64 -11.69 1.31
C VAL A 45 12.40 -12.55 2.29
N GLN A 46 12.62 -12.06 3.49
CA GLN A 46 13.03 -12.91 4.59
C GLN A 46 11.79 -13.59 5.16
N CYS A 47 11.88 -14.90 5.32
CA CYS A 47 10.87 -15.65 6.04
C CYS A 47 10.82 -15.15 7.49
N PRO A 48 9.66 -14.70 7.97
CA PRO A 48 9.52 -14.17 9.33
C PRO A 48 9.70 -15.25 10.41
N ALA A 49 9.64 -16.54 10.05
CA ALA A 49 9.76 -17.65 10.99
C ALA A 49 11.20 -18.14 11.21
N CYS A 50 12.01 -18.27 10.15
CA CYS A 50 13.39 -18.76 10.23
C CYS A 50 14.45 -17.77 9.73
N GLY A 51 14.07 -16.55 9.32
CA GLY A 51 14.99 -15.53 8.79
C GLY A 51 15.57 -15.85 7.41
N GLY A 52 15.23 -17.01 6.83
CA GLY A 52 15.73 -17.47 5.55
C GLY A 52 15.31 -16.56 4.41
N ARG A 53 16.23 -16.22 3.51
CA ARG A 53 15.95 -15.37 2.35
C ARG A 53 15.42 -16.23 1.19
N MET A 54 14.22 -15.93 0.70
CA MET A 54 13.58 -16.64 -0.41
C MET A 54 12.82 -15.69 -1.32
N GLN A 55 12.35 -16.18 -2.46
CA GLN A 55 11.51 -15.38 -3.36
C GLN A 55 10.11 -15.21 -2.76
N ALA A 56 9.52 -14.03 -2.91
CA ALA A 56 8.20 -13.68 -2.37
C ALA A 56 7.09 -14.62 -2.83
N MET A 57 7.21 -15.22 -4.02
CA MET A 57 6.27 -16.21 -4.52
C MET A 57 6.34 -17.56 -3.79
N ASP A 58 7.46 -17.84 -3.13
CA ASP A 58 7.71 -19.10 -2.42
C ASP A 58 7.48 -18.98 -0.91
N ILE A 59 7.25 -17.77 -0.38
CA ILE A 59 7.13 -17.55 1.07
C ILE A 59 6.00 -18.36 1.69
N ASN A 60 4.85 -18.43 1.03
CA ASN A 60 3.70 -19.21 1.52
C ASN A 60 4.02 -20.72 1.48
N GLY A 61 4.63 -21.21 0.38
CA GLY A 61 5.03 -22.62 0.29
C GLY A 61 6.12 -23.02 1.28
N HIS A 62 7.01 -22.08 1.63
CA HIS A 62 8.06 -22.27 2.63
C HIS A 62 7.53 -22.20 4.08
N LEU A 63 6.55 -21.35 4.36
CA LEU A 63 5.85 -21.33 5.65
C LEU A 63 5.02 -22.61 5.83
N ASP A 64 4.37 -23.07 4.75
CA ASP A 64 3.56 -24.30 4.71
C ASP A 64 4.40 -25.59 4.81
N SER A 65 5.68 -25.56 4.41
CA SER A 65 6.58 -26.72 4.50
C SER A 65 7.12 -26.99 5.91
N GLY A 66 6.68 -26.20 6.89
CA GLY A 66 7.08 -26.36 8.28
C GLY A 66 8.43 -25.73 8.62
N CYS A 67 8.85 -24.64 7.95
CA CYS A 67 9.99 -23.86 8.45
C CYS A 67 9.75 -23.46 9.91
N GLY A 68 10.67 -23.87 10.79
CA GLY A 68 10.58 -23.73 12.25
C GLY A 68 10.00 -24.93 13.01
N MET A 69 9.62 -26.02 12.34
CA MET A 69 9.02 -27.23 12.97
C MET A 69 10.04 -28.28 13.43
N VAL A 70 11.34 -28.10 13.18
CA VAL A 70 12.38 -29.05 13.63
C VAL A 70 13.30 -28.37 14.63
N GLY A 71 13.29 -28.93 15.84
CA GLY A 71 14.11 -28.50 16.97
C GLY A 71 15.57 -28.31 16.57
N THR A 72 15.97 -27.05 16.53
CA THR A 72 17.33 -26.61 16.82
C THR A 72 17.19 -25.69 18.04
N PRO A 73 18.02 -25.85 19.08
CA PRO A 73 17.84 -25.16 20.34
C PRO A 73 17.93 -23.65 20.13
N PRO A 74 17.20 -22.83 20.91
CA PRO A 74 17.43 -21.40 20.93
C PRO A 74 18.82 -21.19 21.53
N PHE A 75 19.72 -20.59 20.77
CA PHE A 75 21.01 -20.09 21.23
C PHE A 75 21.90 -21.12 21.93
N GLU A 76 22.94 -21.61 21.25
CA GLU A 76 24.20 -21.79 21.99
C GLU A 76 24.55 -20.41 22.55
N ARG A 77 24.50 -20.30 23.88
CA ARG A 77 25.18 -19.25 24.63
C ARG A 77 26.63 -19.24 24.15
N ILE A 78 26.96 -18.31 23.27
CA ILE A 78 28.31 -17.77 23.25
C ILE A 78 28.44 -17.04 24.59
N GLN A 79 29.02 -17.72 25.57
CA GLN A 79 29.72 -17.05 26.65
C GLN A 79 30.88 -16.30 25.99
N GLY A 80 30.62 -15.05 25.65
CA GLY A 80 31.58 -14.11 25.06
C GLY A 80 30.99 -12.72 25.22
N ASP A 81 31.77 -11.86 25.85
CA ASP A 81 31.41 -10.58 26.43
C ASP A 81 30.36 -9.74 25.68
N GLY A 82 29.47 -9.15 26.47
CA GLY A 82 28.35 -8.33 26.03
C GLY A 82 28.75 -7.21 25.08
N SER A 83 28.41 -7.39 23.81
CA SER A 83 28.21 -6.36 22.80
C SER A 83 27.58 -7.02 21.58
N VAL A 84 26.89 -6.25 20.74
CA VAL A 84 26.17 -6.69 19.52
C VAL A 84 24.72 -7.14 19.74
N TRP A 85 23.84 -6.14 19.92
CA TRP A 85 22.43 -6.24 19.50
C TRP A 85 22.37 -5.88 18.01
N THR A 86 22.09 -6.86 17.14
CA THR A 86 22.06 -6.66 15.68
C THR A 86 20.82 -5.88 15.23
N SER A 87 21.07 -4.77 14.54
CA SER A 87 20.15 -3.71 14.13
C SER A 87 19.54 -3.89 12.72
N GLU A 88 19.22 -5.10 12.29
CA GLU A 88 18.93 -5.36 10.86
C GLU A 88 17.48 -5.75 10.49
N PHE A 89 16.48 -5.37 11.29
CA PHE A 89 15.06 -5.68 10.98
C PHE A 89 14.20 -4.50 10.47
N HIS A 90 14.71 -3.27 10.41
CA HIS A 90 13.87 -2.07 10.21
C HIS A 90 13.98 -1.35 8.85
N SER A 91 14.60 -1.94 7.84
CA SER A 91 14.67 -1.28 6.53
C SER A 91 14.36 -2.26 5.42
N ASN A 92 13.13 -2.27 4.92
CA ASN A 92 12.78 -2.37 3.50
C ASN A 92 11.25 -2.49 3.33
N LEU A 93 10.55 -1.34 3.30
CA LEU A 93 9.33 -1.05 2.51
C LEU A 93 8.78 0.33 2.89
N ARG A 94 9.50 1.40 2.54
CA ARG A 94 8.93 2.76 2.50
C ARG A 94 8.41 3.01 1.08
N VAL A 95 7.14 2.70 0.81
CA VAL A 95 6.42 3.32 -0.31
C VAL A 95 5.72 4.55 0.23
N ARG A 96 5.96 5.68 -0.42
CA ARG A 96 5.49 7.01 -0.04
C ARG A 96 3.97 7.00 0.22
N GLY A 97 3.57 7.30 1.44
CA GLY A 97 2.27 7.93 1.68
C GLY A 97 1.41 7.41 2.83
N GLU A 98 1.79 6.37 3.54
CA GLU A 98 1.24 5.99 4.87
C GLU A 98 2.14 4.84 5.37
N ALA A 99 2.74 4.99 6.55
CA ALA A 99 3.67 4.00 7.08
C ALA A 99 2.87 2.77 7.53
N PHE A 100 3.14 1.61 6.93
CA PHE A 100 2.89 0.33 7.59
C PHE A 100 4.01 0.11 8.61
N ASP A 101 3.84 0.68 9.80
CA ASP A 101 4.67 0.33 10.95
C ASP A 101 4.34 -1.09 11.36
N TRP A 102 5.24 -2.03 11.02
CA TRP A 102 5.21 -3.37 11.59
C TRP A 102 5.42 -3.26 13.10
N ASN A 103 4.43 -3.71 13.86
CA ASN A 103 4.37 -3.52 15.30
C ASN A 103 5.17 -4.63 16.03
N PRO A 104 6.20 -4.32 16.85
CA PRO A 104 7.08 -5.32 17.48
C PRO A 104 6.47 -6.20 18.59
N TRP A 105 5.21 -5.96 18.99
CA TRP A 105 4.63 -6.43 20.27
C TRP A 105 3.92 -7.79 20.23
N MET A 106 4.08 -8.56 19.14
CA MET A 106 3.47 -9.88 19.02
C MET A 106 4.20 -10.89 19.92
N THR A 107 3.58 -11.28 21.04
CA THR A 107 4.13 -12.22 22.03
C THR A 107 3.44 -13.59 21.96
N ARG A 108 4.11 -14.64 22.49
CA ARG A 108 3.70 -16.06 22.44
C ARG A 108 2.60 -16.44 23.47
N SER A 109 1.41 -15.85 23.39
CA SER A 109 0.22 -16.28 24.14
C SER A 109 -0.99 -16.51 23.22
N ARG A 110 -1.64 -17.69 23.32
CA ARG A 110 -2.79 -18.10 22.50
C ARG A 110 -3.87 -17.00 22.45
N VAL A 111 -4.37 -16.73 21.24
CA VAL A 111 -5.53 -15.87 21.01
C VAL A 111 -6.74 -16.50 21.70
N PHE A 112 -7.16 -15.91 22.81
CA PHE A 112 -8.51 -16.11 23.31
C PHE A 112 -9.37 -15.03 22.67
N PHE A 113 -10.15 -15.43 21.65
CA PHE A 113 -11.51 -14.92 21.55
C PHE A 113 -12.12 -15.06 22.94
N ASP A 114 -12.80 -14.02 23.42
CA ASP A 114 -13.56 -14.06 24.66
C ASP A 114 -14.09 -15.49 24.94
N PRO A 115 -13.81 -16.13 26.09
CA PRO A 115 -14.46 -17.40 26.43
C PRO A 115 -16.00 -17.30 26.44
N HIS A 116 -16.54 -16.08 26.37
CA HIS A 116 -17.94 -15.75 26.15
C HIS A 116 -18.28 -15.26 24.71
N SER A 117 -17.41 -15.42 23.70
CA SER A 117 -17.81 -15.25 22.30
C SER A 117 -18.94 -16.25 22.00
N ASN A 118 -20.15 -15.69 21.90
CA ASN A 118 -21.41 -16.40 21.94
C ASN A 118 -21.81 -16.97 20.58
N LEU A 119 -20.85 -17.19 19.68
CA LEU A 119 -21.13 -17.64 18.32
C LEU A 119 -20.88 -19.14 18.22
N GLU A 120 -21.97 -19.90 18.30
CA GLU A 120 -21.99 -21.37 18.25
C GLU A 120 -21.24 -21.93 17.03
N TRP A 121 -21.27 -21.22 15.91
CA TRP A 121 -20.56 -21.60 14.68
C TRP A 121 -19.03 -21.56 14.82
N GLU A 122 -18.45 -20.62 15.58
CA GLU A 122 -17.00 -20.55 15.81
C GLU A 122 -16.54 -21.76 16.61
N ARG A 123 -17.30 -22.14 17.66
CA ARG A 123 -17.00 -23.33 18.46
C ARG A 123 -17.11 -24.62 17.66
N GLN A 124 -18.13 -24.72 16.81
CA GLN A 124 -18.29 -25.87 15.91
C GLN A 124 -17.13 -25.95 14.91
N LEU A 125 -16.77 -24.85 14.26
CA LEU A 125 -15.67 -24.79 13.30
C LEU A 125 -14.32 -25.11 13.95
N MET A 126 -14.07 -24.58 15.15
CA MET A 126 -12.86 -24.84 15.93
C MET A 126 -12.86 -26.21 16.62
N SER A 127 -13.94 -26.99 16.53
CA SER A 127 -13.99 -28.38 16.99
C SER A 127 -13.71 -29.39 15.88
N ASP A 128 -13.77 -28.96 14.62
CA ASP A 128 -13.50 -29.80 13.44
C ASP A 128 -11.98 -29.97 13.24
N GLU A 129 -11.46 -31.16 13.55
CA GLU A 129 -10.05 -31.51 13.38
C GLU A 129 -9.61 -31.40 11.90
N THR A 130 -10.48 -31.69 10.95
CA THR A 130 -10.14 -31.59 9.52
C THR A 130 -9.94 -30.13 9.09
N PHE A 131 -10.70 -29.22 9.70
CA PHE A 131 -10.52 -27.78 9.50
C PHE A 131 -9.20 -27.29 10.13
N LYS A 132 -8.87 -27.74 11.34
CA LYS A 132 -7.60 -27.37 12.01
C LYS A 132 -6.36 -27.80 11.22
N GLU A 133 -6.39 -28.99 10.61
CA GLU A 133 -5.28 -29.52 9.82
C GLU A 133 -5.16 -28.86 8.43
N SER A 134 -6.19 -28.16 7.96
CA SER A 134 -6.18 -27.48 6.66
C SER A 134 -5.19 -26.30 6.62
N PRO A 135 -4.71 -25.83 5.46
CA PRO A 135 -3.76 -24.72 5.39
C PRO A 135 -4.29 -23.43 6.03
N SER A 136 -3.43 -22.68 6.72
CA SER A 136 -3.79 -21.41 7.38
C SER A 136 -4.36 -20.37 6.42
N THR A 137 -3.95 -20.40 5.14
CA THR A 137 -4.52 -19.58 4.07
C THR A 137 -6.00 -19.83 3.84
N TYR A 138 -6.41 -21.09 3.90
CA TYR A 138 -7.81 -21.47 3.79
C TYR A 138 -8.58 -21.17 5.07
N ARG A 139 -8.03 -21.51 6.24
CA ARG A 139 -8.70 -21.23 7.53
C ARG A 139 -9.03 -19.76 7.69
N ALA A 140 -8.03 -18.90 7.46
CA ALA A 140 -8.17 -17.46 7.48
C ALA A 140 -9.32 -17.02 6.56
N PHE A 141 -9.24 -17.37 5.28
CA PHE A 141 -10.26 -17.01 4.30
C PHE A 141 -11.67 -17.48 4.72
N HIS A 142 -11.79 -18.72 5.19
CA HIS A 142 -13.06 -19.30 5.60
C HIS A 142 -13.65 -18.57 6.82
N ILE A 143 -12.84 -18.28 7.84
CA ILE A 143 -13.28 -17.53 9.02
C ILE A 143 -13.80 -16.15 8.63
N ALA A 144 -13.08 -15.42 7.78
CA ALA A 144 -13.54 -14.10 7.33
C ALA A 144 -14.86 -14.17 6.55
N VAL A 145 -15.02 -15.15 5.66
CA VAL A 145 -16.26 -15.33 4.87
C VAL A 145 -17.44 -15.64 5.78
N ILE A 146 -17.33 -16.65 6.65
CA ILE A 146 -18.43 -17.06 7.52
C ILE A 146 -18.73 -15.96 8.53
N SER A 147 -17.70 -15.38 9.16
CA SER A 147 -17.88 -14.29 10.12
C SER A 147 -18.59 -13.09 9.52
N THR A 148 -18.31 -12.73 8.26
CA THR A 148 -19.00 -11.62 7.60
C THR A 148 -20.49 -11.92 7.38
N LEU A 149 -20.82 -13.13 6.94
CA LEU A 149 -22.21 -13.53 6.70
C LEU A 149 -23.02 -13.56 8.00
N GLU A 150 -22.46 -14.18 9.04
CA GLU A 150 -23.14 -14.34 10.33
C GLU A 150 -23.33 -13.01 11.06
N ARG A 151 -22.40 -12.06 10.93
CA ARG A 151 -22.48 -10.76 11.62
C ARG A 151 -23.42 -9.75 10.94
N ASN A 152 -23.57 -9.81 9.63
CA ASN A 152 -24.31 -8.81 8.87
C ASN A 152 -25.70 -9.29 8.40
N GLY A 153 -25.95 -10.61 8.46
CA GLY A 153 -27.25 -11.22 8.24
C GLY A 153 -27.88 -10.96 6.86
N GLU A 154 -29.19 -11.22 6.78
CA GLU A 154 -30.04 -11.09 5.58
C GLU A 154 -30.12 -9.66 5.03
N ALA A 155 -29.85 -8.64 5.86
CA ALA A 155 -29.96 -7.24 5.45
C ALA A 155 -28.89 -6.82 4.43
N LEU A 156 -27.67 -7.36 4.56
CA LEU A 156 -26.59 -7.13 3.58
C LEU A 156 -26.42 -8.31 2.61
N PHE A 157 -26.76 -9.51 3.05
CA PHE A 157 -26.59 -10.74 2.27
C PHE A 157 -27.88 -11.57 2.31
N PRO A 158 -28.88 -11.21 1.47
CA PRO A 158 -30.14 -11.96 1.38
C PRO A 158 -29.89 -13.44 1.06
N ALA A 159 -30.73 -14.33 1.59
CA ALA A 159 -30.66 -15.77 1.38
C ALA A 159 -30.74 -16.17 -0.10
N ASP A 160 -31.53 -15.43 -0.88
CA ASP A 160 -31.70 -15.57 -2.33
C ASP A 160 -30.73 -14.69 -3.14
N GLY A 161 -29.75 -14.08 -2.47
CA GLY A 161 -28.76 -13.20 -3.08
C GLY A 161 -27.60 -13.95 -3.74
N GLU A 162 -27.06 -13.38 -4.82
CA GLU A 162 -25.96 -13.98 -5.60
C GLU A 162 -24.69 -14.27 -4.78
N ILE A 163 -24.44 -13.48 -3.73
CA ILE A 163 -23.30 -13.68 -2.82
C ILE A 163 -23.50 -14.95 -1.99
N ARG A 164 -24.70 -15.15 -1.42
CA ARG A 164 -25.03 -16.34 -0.61
C ARG A 164 -24.97 -17.59 -1.48
N ASP A 165 -25.59 -17.56 -2.65
CA ASP A 165 -25.51 -18.63 -3.66
C ASP A 165 -24.06 -18.97 -4.04
N CYS A 166 -23.19 -17.96 -4.16
CA CYS A 166 -21.78 -18.19 -4.47
C CYS A 166 -21.03 -18.85 -3.31
N VAL A 167 -21.34 -18.47 -2.07
CA VAL A 167 -20.75 -19.07 -0.86
C VAL A 167 -21.25 -20.49 -0.68
N ASP A 168 -22.54 -20.77 -0.89
CA ASP A 168 -23.10 -22.12 -0.76
C ASP A 168 -22.49 -23.07 -1.79
N ARG A 169 -22.31 -22.61 -3.04
CA ARG A 169 -21.57 -23.36 -4.06
C ARG A 169 -20.12 -23.61 -3.64
N PHE A 170 -19.47 -22.65 -2.99
CA PHE A 170 -18.12 -22.83 -2.47
C PHE A 170 -18.08 -23.86 -1.33
N LEU A 171 -18.99 -23.77 -0.36
CA LEU A 171 -19.07 -24.66 0.80
C LEU A 171 -19.48 -26.09 0.42
N SER A 172 -20.24 -26.27 -0.68
CA SER A 172 -20.61 -27.58 -1.21
C SER A 172 -19.42 -28.39 -1.77
N MET A 173 -18.28 -27.75 -2.03
CA MET A 173 -17.10 -28.43 -2.56
C MET A 173 -16.33 -29.19 -1.46
N PRO A 174 -15.67 -30.31 -1.80
CA PRO A 174 -14.72 -30.97 -0.90
C PRO A 174 -13.65 -29.99 -0.39
N LEU A 175 -13.14 -30.22 0.83
CA LEU A 175 -12.15 -29.36 1.47
C LEU A 175 -10.95 -29.06 0.57
N GLU A 176 -10.43 -30.07 -0.13
CA GLU A 176 -9.23 -29.89 -0.96
C GLU A 176 -9.49 -29.01 -2.18
N ALA A 177 -10.69 -29.07 -2.76
CA ALA A 177 -11.10 -28.17 -3.84
C ALA A 177 -11.28 -26.73 -3.33
N ARG A 178 -11.83 -26.56 -2.11
CA ARG A 178 -11.93 -25.24 -1.46
C ARG A 178 -10.55 -24.63 -1.20
N VAL A 179 -9.59 -25.42 -0.71
CA VAL A 179 -8.20 -24.99 -0.50
C VAL A 179 -7.55 -24.53 -1.81
N VAL A 180 -7.73 -25.31 -2.89
CA VAL A 180 -7.21 -24.95 -4.23
C VAL A 180 -7.84 -23.66 -4.75
N PHE A 181 -9.15 -23.48 -4.56
CA PHE A 181 -9.83 -22.23 -4.93
C PHE A 181 -9.23 -21.03 -4.19
N VAL A 182 -9.09 -21.11 -2.86
CA VAL A 182 -8.52 -20.02 -2.06
C VAL A 182 -7.09 -19.70 -2.48
N LYS A 183 -6.28 -20.72 -2.78
CA LYS A 183 -4.92 -20.54 -3.31
C LYS A 183 -4.91 -19.73 -4.60
N TYR A 184 -5.86 -19.97 -5.52
CA TYR A 184 -5.98 -19.16 -6.75
C TYR A 184 -6.53 -17.77 -6.47
N PHE A 185 -7.51 -17.64 -5.58
CA PHE A 185 -8.15 -16.36 -5.28
C PHE A 185 -7.17 -15.38 -4.64
N ARG A 186 -6.28 -15.83 -3.75
CA ARG A 186 -5.29 -14.97 -3.07
C ARG A 186 -4.10 -14.60 -3.94
N ARG A 187 -3.97 -15.13 -5.16
CA ARG A 187 -2.90 -14.73 -6.07
C ARG A 187 -3.14 -13.31 -6.60
N ASN A 188 -2.05 -12.57 -6.76
CA ASN A 188 -2.12 -11.18 -7.19
C ASN A 188 -2.84 -11.07 -8.56
N HIS A 189 -3.78 -10.12 -8.65
CA HIS A 189 -4.63 -9.86 -9.81
C HIS A 189 -5.63 -10.97 -10.19
N ALA A 190 -6.04 -11.85 -9.28
CA ALA A 190 -7.06 -12.87 -9.54
C ALA A 190 -8.38 -12.32 -10.11
N HIS A 191 -8.77 -11.12 -9.69
CA HIS A 191 -9.96 -10.40 -10.13
C HIS A 191 -9.81 -9.75 -11.52
N THR A 192 -8.69 -9.90 -12.20
CA THR A 192 -8.53 -9.36 -13.56
C THR A 192 -8.94 -10.38 -14.63
N GLY A 193 -9.37 -11.60 -14.23
CA GLY A 193 -9.60 -12.75 -15.11
C GLY A 193 -8.32 -13.52 -15.46
N ARG A 194 -7.31 -13.49 -14.57
CA ARG A 194 -5.99 -14.07 -14.84
C ARG A 194 -6.09 -15.59 -14.96
N CYS A 195 -5.27 -16.14 -15.85
CA CYS A 195 -5.12 -17.59 -15.97
C CYS A 195 -4.15 -18.06 -14.89
N PHE A 196 -4.50 -19.12 -14.19
CA PHE A 196 -3.64 -19.79 -13.23
C PHE A 196 -3.35 -21.19 -13.72
N ARG A 197 -2.07 -21.57 -13.81
CA ARG A 197 -1.75 -22.97 -14.05
C ARG A 197 -2.26 -23.81 -12.88
N HIS A 198 -3.04 -24.84 -13.20
CA HIS A 198 -3.54 -25.77 -12.19
C HIS A 198 -2.40 -26.69 -11.75
N CYS A 199 -2.21 -26.81 -10.43
CA CYS A 199 -1.17 -27.65 -9.83
C CYS A 199 -1.71 -28.65 -8.80
N GLY A 200 -3.04 -28.75 -8.67
CA GLY A 200 -3.71 -29.72 -7.80
C GLY A 200 -4.07 -31.00 -8.55
N ARG A 201 -4.97 -31.81 -7.96
CA ARG A 201 -5.54 -32.98 -8.65
C ARG A 201 -6.62 -32.49 -9.60
N ASP A 202 -6.73 -33.08 -10.78
CA ASP A 202 -7.74 -32.70 -11.78
C ASP A 202 -9.15 -32.69 -11.21
N ARG A 203 -9.47 -33.65 -10.33
CA ARG A 203 -10.77 -33.72 -9.62
C ARG A 203 -11.10 -32.44 -8.84
N ASP A 204 -10.08 -31.76 -8.29
CA ASP A 204 -10.24 -30.54 -7.52
C ASP A 204 -10.62 -29.38 -8.45
N LEU A 205 -9.99 -29.28 -9.64
CA LEU A 205 -10.37 -28.32 -10.68
C LEU A 205 -11.77 -28.58 -11.24
N ASP A 206 -12.11 -29.85 -11.45
CA ASP A 206 -13.41 -30.28 -11.93
C ASP A 206 -14.53 -29.93 -10.94
N CYS A 207 -14.26 -30.00 -9.63
CA CYS A 207 -15.20 -29.54 -8.61
C CYS A 207 -15.41 -28.01 -8.70
N ILE A 208 -14.33 -27.23 -8.76
CA ILE A 208 -14.41 -25.75 -8.81
C ILE A 208 -15.15 -25.28 -10.06
N THR A 209 -14.90 -25.94 -11.20
CA THR A 209 -15.56 -25.60 -12.47
C THR A 209 -17.01 -26.02 -12.52
N ARG A 210 -17.38 -27.21 -11.99
CA ARG A 210 -18.78 -27.63 -11.87
C ARG A 210 -19.60 -26.72 -10.96
N CYS A 211 -18.98 -26.16 -9.91
CA CYS A 211 -19.62 -25.14 -9.06
C CYS A 211 -19.68 -23.75 -9.71
N GLY A 212 -19.16 -23.57 -10.93
CA GLY A 212 -19.18 -22.28 -11.64
C GLY A 212 -18.29 -21.20 -11.01
N LEU A 213 -17.33 -21.60 -10.17
CA LEU A 213 -16.41 -20.68 -9.49
C LEU A 213 -15.12 -20.45 -10.29
N ALA A 214 -14.82 -21.35 -11.24
CA ALA A 214 -13.76 -21.19 -12.21
C ALA A 214 -14.17 -21.75 -13.57
N SER A 215 -13.37 -21.44 -14.57
CA SER A 215 -13.44 -22.00 -15.92
C SER A 215 -12.06 -22.50 -16.33
N THR A 216 -12.02 -23.48 -17.22
CA THR A 216 -10.79 -23.98 -17.84
C THR A 216 -10.58 -23.34 -19.21
N TRP A 217 -9.63 -23.86 -19.98
CA TRP A 217 -9.51 -23.53 -21.40
C TRP A 217 -10.87 -23.53 -22.11
N ALA A 218 -11.26 -22.37 -22.64
CA ALA A 218 -12.36 -22.32 -23.59
C ALA A 218 -12.06 -23.25 -24.78
N PRO A 219 -13.09 -23.82 -25.44
CA PRO A 219 -12.91 -24.62 -26.65
C PRO A 219 -12.07 -23.88 -27.70
N ARG A 220 -12.34 -22.57 -27.85
CA ARG A 220 -11.53 -21.63 -28.64
C ARG A 220 -11.11 -20.46 -27.74
N PRO A 221 -9.89 -20.49 -27.15
CA PRO A 221 -9.42 -19.39 -26.32
C PRO A 221 -9.19 -18.14 -27.18
N THR A 222 -9.51 -16.98 -26.63
CA THR A 222 -9.21 -15.70 -27.27
C THR A 222 -7.70 -15.43 -27.25
N HIS A 223 -7.24 -14.54 -28.12
CA HIS A 223 -5.86 -14.06 -28.11
C HIS A 223 -5.45 -13.52 -26.72
N SER A 224 -6.32 -12.74 -26.06
CA SER A 224 -6.06 -12.25 -24.71
C SER A 224 -5.85 -13.38 -23.69
N THR A 225 -6.67 -14.43 -23.72
CA THR A 225 -6.51 -15.58 -22.82
C THR A 225 -5.20 -16.33 -23.07
N LEU A 226 -4.79 -16.50 -24.34
CA LEU A 226 -3.50 -17.11 -24.68
C LEU A 226 -2.33 -16.29 -24.12
N MET A 227 -2.34 -14.96 -24.32
CA MET A 227 -1.29 -14.07 -23.83
C MET A 227 -1.14 -14.13 -22.32
N ARG A 228 -2.26 -14.18 -21.60
CA ARG A 228 -2.31 -14.30 -20.13
C ARG A 228 -1.84 -15.66 -19.64
N ALA A 229 -2.16 -16.73 -20.35
CA ALA A 229 -1.68 -18.07 -20.02
C ALA A 229 -0.16 -18.20 -20.18
N VAL A 230 0.41 -17.53 -21.19
CA VAL A 230 1.88 -17.46 -21.40
C VAL A 230 2.58 -16.69 -20.28
N GLU A 231 1.92 -15.72 -19.64
CA GLU A 231 2.48 -15.00 -18.49
C GLU A 231 2.73 -15.89 -17.27
N GLU A 232 2.11 -17.06 -17.17
CA GLU A 232 2.35 -18.01 -16.07
C GLU A 232 3.58 -18.90 -16.32
N LEU A 233 4.18 -18.86 -17.51
CA LEU A 233 5.33 -19.67 -17.84
C LEU A 233 6.61 -19.18 -17.12
N THR A 234 7.40 -20.14 -16.67
CA THR A 234 8.76 -19.95 -16.16
C THR A 234 9.73 -19.63 -17.31
N VAL A 235 10.94 -19.14 -17.00
CA VAL A 235 11.94 -18.82 -18.04
C VAL A 235 12.29 -20.04 -18.93
N PRO A 236 12.50 -21.26 -18.39
CA PRO A 236 12.75 -22.45 -19.21
C PRO A 236 11.55 -22.79 -20.12
N GLU A 237 10.33 -22.72 -19.61
CA GLU A 237 9.11 -23.01 -20.38
C GLU A 237 8.86 -21.96 -21.47
N LEU A 238 9.17 -20.69 -21.20
CA LEU A 238 9.11 -19.63 -22.21
C LEU A 238 10.11 -19.89 -23.35
N ARG A 239 11.32 -20.37 -23.04
CA ARG A 239 12.30 -20.76 -24.05
C ARG A 239 11.85 -21.98 -24.83
N GLN A 240 11.25 -22.96 -24.16
CA GLN A 240 10.67 -24.13 -24.81
C GLN A 240 9.55 -23.72 -25.78
N LEU A 241 8.60 -22.88 -25.32
CA LEU A 241 7.53 -22.35 -26.16
C LEU A 241 8.09 -21.55 -27.34
N GLN A 242 9.09 -20.71 -27.11
CA GLN A 242 9.78 -19.99 -28.18
C GLN A 242 10.33 -20.95 -29.24
N SER A 243 11.12 -21.96 -28.85
CA SER A 243 11.70 -22.92 -29.79
C SER A 243 10.62 -23.69 -30.55
N THR A 244 9.58 -24.17 -29.86
CA THR A 244 8.50 -24.94 -30.49
C THR A 244 7.71 -24.08 -31.48
N LEU A 245 7.44 -22.81 -31.17
CA LEU A 245 6.76 -21.90 -32.10
C LEU A 245 7.62 -21.60 -33.34
N ILE A 246 8.93 -21.46 -33.17
CA ILE A 246 9.86 -21.21 -34.28
C ILE A 246 9.92 -22.43 -35.21
N ASP A 247 10.07 -23.62 -34.63
CA ASP A 247 10.23 -24.87 -35.38
C ASP A 247 8.93 -25.26 -36.09
N GLU A 248 7.78 -25.26 -35.39
CA GLU A 248 6.50 -25.71 -35.95
C GLU A 248 5.90 -24.72 -36.96
N PHE A 249 6.12 -23.41 -36.78
CA PHE A 249 5.63 -22.38 -37.71
C PHE A 249 6.68 -21.84 -38.67
N ARG A 250 7.89 -22.43 -38.69
CA ARG A 250 9.03 -22.07 -39.57
C ARG A 250 9.34 -20.57 -39.57
N LEU A 251 9.39 -19.98 -38.38
CA LEU A 251 9.65 -18.55 -38.22
C LEU A 251 11.15 -18.26 -38.28
N SER A 252 11.54 -17.13 -38.86
CA SER A 252 12.88 -16.58 -38.66
C SER A 252 12.92 -15.85 -37.32
N ASP A 253 13.80 -16.28 -36.41
CA ASP A 253 14.02 -15.60 -35.13
C ASP A 253 15.36 -14.87 -35.15
N SER A 254 15.31 -13.56 -34.97
CA SER A 254 16.49 -12.70 -34.81
C SER A 254 16.75 -12.33 -33.35
N PHE A 255 16.02 -12.93 -32.40
CA PHE A 255 16.11 -12.61 -30.99
C PHE A 255 17.45 -13.04 -30.39
N MET A 256 18.27 -12.03 -30.07
CA MET A 256 19.49 -12.19 -29.29
C MET A 256 19.14 -12.75 -27.90
N ALA A 257 19.93 -13.69 -27.38
CA ALA A 257 19.70 -14.34 -26.10
C ALA A 257 19.45 -13.31 -24.97
N SER A 258 18.19 -13.15 -24.58
CA SER A 258 17.82 -12.20 -23.52
C SER A 258 18.21 -12.76 -22.15
N ARG A 259 18.70 -11.86 -21.28
CA ARG A 259 19.07 -12.19 -19.89
C ARG A 259 17.89 -12.02 -18.91
N GLY A 260 16.74 -11.51 -19.35
CA GLY A 260 15.60 -11.18 -18.48
C GLY A 260 14.27 -11.81 -18.92
N ARG A 261 13.49 -12.29 -17.95
CA ARG A 261 12.18 -12.93 -18.16
C ARG A 261 11.19 -12.03 -18.91
N GLN A 262 11.10 -10.75 -18.58
CA GLN A 262 10.13 -9.83 -19.20
C GLN A 262 10.39 -9.62 -20.69
N GLN A 263 11.65 -9.49 -21.09
CA GLN A 263 12.03 -9.36 -22.50
C GLN A 263 11.72 -10.63 -23.29
N LEU A 264 12.00 -11.80 -22.69
CA LEU A 264 11.64 -13.09 -23.27
C LEU A 264 10.12 -13.22 -23.40
N LEU A 265 9.37 -12.89 -22.35
CA LEU A 265 7.91 -12.91 -22.35
C LEU A 265 7.34 -11.99 -23.43
N SER A 266 7.81 -10.74 -23.54
CA SER A 266 7.34 -9.80 -24.57
C SER A 266 7.64 -10.30 -25.98
N HIS A 267 8.77 -10.99 -26.18
CA HIS A 267 9.12 -11.59 -27.47
C HIS A 267 8.19 -12.77 -27.80
N VAL A 268 8.01 -13.70 -26.87
CA VAL A 268 7.09 -14.83 -27.04
C VAL A 268 5.65 -14.35 -27.28
N GLN A 269 5.20 -13.33 -26.54
CA GLN A 269 3.90 -12.68 -26.75
C GLN A 269 3.79 -12.06 -28.15
N SER A 270 4.84 -11.41 -28.65
CA SER A 270 4.89 -10.90 -30.03
C SER A 270 4.81 -12.03 -31.07
N LEU A 271 5.50 -13.15 -30.86
CA LEU A 271 5.41 -14.34 -31.72
C LEU A 271 3.99 -14.91 -31.74
N VAL A 272 3.37 -15.07 -30.56
CA VAL A 272 1.98 -15.53 -30.42
C VAL A 272 1.03 -14.57 -31.17
N GLY A 273 1.20 -13.26 -31.03
CA GLY A 273 0.40 -12.25 -31.74
C GLY A 273 0.55 -12.32 -33.26
N ARG A 274 1.79 -12.47 -33.75
CA ARG A 274 2.06 -12.66 -35.18
C ARG A 274 1.37 -13.89 -35.74
N ILE A 275 1.48 -15.04 -35.07
CA ILE A 275 0.88 -16.30 -35.53
C ILE A 275 -0.66 -16.22 -35.44
N SER A 276 -1.20 -15.63 -34.37
CA SER A 276 -2.64 -15.49 -34.16
C SER A 276 -3.31 -14.61 -35.22
N SER A 277 -2.59 -13.65 -35.82
CA SER A 277 -3.09 -12.81 -36.91
C SER A 277 -3.27 -13.58 -38.23
N ALA A 278 -2.55 -14.70 -38.41
CA ALA A 278 -2.70 -15.59 -39.55
C ALA A 278 -3.80 -16.63 -39.27
N SER A 279 -5.04 -16.38 -39.71
CA SER A 279 -6.22 -17.16 -39.26
C SER A 279 -6.13 -18.68 -39.51
N LYS A 280 -5.33 -19.11 -40.50
CA LYS A 280 -5.11 -20.53 -40.81
C LYS A 280 -4.32 -21.28 -39.74
N ASN A 281 -3.54 -20.58 -38.91
CA ASN A 281 -2.61 -21.17 -37.93
C ASN A 281 -3.11 -21.06 -36.48
N ALA A 282 -4.30 -20.46 -36.27
CA ALA A 282 -4.79 -20.15 -34.94
C ALA A 282 -5.15 -21.40 -34.11
N THR A 283 -5.68 -22.45 -34.74
CA THR A 283 -5.98 -23.74 -34.08
C THR A 283 -4.71 -24.47 -33.65
N ASP A 284 -3.71 -24.48 -34.52
CA ASP A 284 -2.44 -25.15 -34.27
C ASP A 284 -1.68 -24.40 -33.15
N LEU A 285 -1.67 -23.05 -33.20
CA LEU A 285 -1.11 -22.21 -32.14
C LEU A 285 -1.75 -22.49 -30.78
N CYS A 286 -3.09 -22.57 -30.74
CA CYS A 286 -3.80 -22.91 -29.51
C CYS A 286 -3.38 -24.28 -28.97
N SER A 287 -3.20 -25.27 -29.85
CA SER A 287 -2.78 -26.62 -29.44
C SER A 287 -1.37 -26.63 -28.85
N VAL A 288 -0.43 -25.90 -29.45
CA VAL A 288 0.96 -25.78 -28.98
C VAL A 288 1.01 -25.09 -27.62
N VAL A 289 0.31 -23.95 -27.47
CA VAL A 289 0.27 -23.21 -26.21
C VAL A 289 -0.39 -24.06 -25.11
N LYS A 290 -1.52 -24.72 -25.38
CA LYS A 290 -2.19 -25.61 -24.42
C LYS A 290 -1.27 -26.75 -23.98
N ARG A 291 -0.53 -27.36 -24.90
CA ARG A 291 0.40 -28.46 -24.62
C ARG A 291 1.53 -28.05 -23.68
N ILE A 292 2.07 -26.84 -23.82
CA ILE A 292 3.19 -26.36 -22.99
C ILE A 292 2.70 -25.76 -21.67
N VAL A 293 1.61 -24.99 -21.68
CA VAL A 293 1.07 -24.35 -20.48
C VAL A 293 0.41 -25.37 -19.54
N GLY A 294 -0.23 -26.40 -20.09
CA GLY A 294 -0.99 -27.38 -19.32
C GLY A 294 -2.40 -26.89 -18.92
N PRO A 295 -3.05 -27.54 -17.94
CA PRO A 295 -4.37 -27.13 -17.48
C PRO A 295 -4.32 -25.75 -16.83
N ILE A 296 -5.27 -24.88 -17.20
CA ILE A 296 -5.43 -23.56 -16.60
C ILE A 296 -6.78 -23.48 -15.88
N ALA A 297 -6.80 -22.68 -14.82
CA ALA A 297 -7.99 -22.23 -14.12
C ALA A 297 -8.10 -20.72 -14.27
N VAL A 298 -9.24 -20.22 -14.70
CA VAL A 298 -9.60 -18.81 -14.70
C VAL A 298 -10.75 -18.66 -13.72
N LEU A 299 -10.54 -17.95 -12.62
CA LEU A 299 -11.59 -17.74 -11.64
C LEU A 299 -12.73 -16.91 -12.25
N SER A 300 -13.96 -17.23 -11.84
CA SER A 300 -15.13 -16.48 -12.26
C SER A 300 -15.05 -15.05 -11.74
N GLN A 301 -15.30 -14.07 -12.62
CA GLN A 301 -15.26 -12.65 -12.24
C GLN A 301 -16.31 -12.32 -11.18
N SER A 302 -17.49 -12.95 -11.23
CA SER A 302 -18.54 -12.78 -10.22
C SER A 302 -18.10 -13.36 -8.88
N ALA A 303 -17.54 -14.58 -8.87
CA ALA A 303 -17.01 -15.18 -7.65
C ALA A 303 -15.89 -14.32 -7.03
N CYS A 304 -14.95 -13.84 -7.85
CA CYS A 304 -13.90 -12.93 -7.39
C CYS A 304 -14.47 -11.65 -6.77
N ARG A 305 -15.49 -11.05 -7.40
CA ARG A 305 -16.16 -9.87 -6.87
C ARG A 305 -16.84 -10.17 -5.52
N PHE A 306 -17.62 -11.24 -5.43
CA PHE A 306 -18.38 -11.57 -4.21
C PHE A 306 -17.48 -11.90 -3.02
N PHE A 307 -16.45 -12.72 -3.21
CA PHE A 307 -15.50 -13.01 -2.13
C PHE A 307 -14.67 -11.78 -1.75
N ARG A 308 -14.33 -10.90 -2.71
CA ARG A 308 -13.74 -9.60 -2.36
C ARG A 308 -14.68 -8.77 -1.51
N THR A 309 -15.94 -8.61 -1.90
CA THR A 309 -16.96 -7.91 -1.11
C THR A 309 -16.97 -8.44 0.32
N LEU A 310 -17.02 -9.76 0.52
CA LEU A 310 -17.02 -10.37 1.85
C LEU A 310 -15.76 -10.05 2.68
N LEU A 311 -14.58 -10.07 2.05
CA LEU A 311 -13.32 -9.76 2.75
C LEU A 311 -13.17 -8.26 3.06
N ILE A 312 -13.64 -7.38 2.17
CA ILE A 312 -13.64 -5.93 2.41
C ILE A 312 -14.64 -5.58 3.51
N THR A 313 -15.80 -6.23 3.53
CA THR A 313 -16.79 -6.07 4.60
C THR A 313 -16.30 -6.66 5.93
N PHE A 314 -15.46 -7.71 5.89
CA PHE A 314 -14.87 -8.31 7.09
C PHE A 314 -13.96 -7.34 7.84
N ASP A 315 -12.98 -6.73 7.15
CA ASP A 315 -12.16 -5.64 7.70
C ASP A 315 -12.23 -4.38 6.82
N PRO A 316 -13.24 -3.52 7.04
CA PRO A 316 -13.44 -2.30 6.24
C PRO A 316 -12.28 -1.31 6.31
N SER A 317 -11.47 -1.34 7.38
CA SER A 317 -10.27 -0.48 7.43
C SER A 317 -9.14 -0.96 6.54
N GLN A 318 -9.11 -2.24 6.17
CA GLN A 318 -8.01 -2.88 5.45
C GLN A 318 -6.63 -2.43 5.95
N THR A 319 -6.41 -2.58 7.26
CA THR A 319 -5.06 -2.38 7.84
C THR A 319 -4.08 -3.47 7.38
N ASP A 320 -4.55 -4.46 6.64
CA ASP A 320 -3.71 -5.36 5.87
C ASP A 320 -4.40 -5.75 4.56
N LEU A 321 -4.06 -5.03 3.48
CA LEU A 321 -4.58 -5.25 2.13
C LEU A 321 -4.38 -6.69 1.61
N SER A 322 -3.45 -7.45 2.18
CA SER A 322 -3.14 -8.82 1.76
C SER A 322 -3.82 -9.90 2.61
N GLY A 323 -4.35 -9.54 3.79
CA GLY A 323 -4.84 -10.49 4.80
C GLY A 323 -3.77 -11.47 5.29
N THR A 324 -2.50 -11.07 5.20
CA THR A 324 -1.31 -11.80 5.68
C THR A 324 -1.25 -11.84 7.20
N THR A 325 -1.68 -10.81 7.92
CA THR A 325 -1.73 -10.77 9.39
C THR A 325 -2.70 -11.82 9.93
N MET A 326 -3.90 -11.91 9.35
CA MET A 326 -4.88 -12.95 9.67
C MET A 326 -4.33 -14.34 9.35
N LEU A 327 -3.69 -14.51 8.20
CA LEU A 327 -2.99 -15.74 7.83
C LEU A 327 -1.92 -16.14 8.85
N LEU A 328 -1.08 -15.19 9.26
CA LEU A 328 0.00 -15.40 10.21
C LEU A 328 -0.54 -15.69 11.61
N SER A 329 -1.68 -15.11 11.99
CA SER A 329 -2.40 -15.46 13.21
C SER A 329 -2.92 -16.88 13.16
N GLU A 330 -3.59 -17.26 12.07
CA GLU A 330 -4.05 -18.63 11.87
C GLU A 330 -2.88 -19.62 11.86
N ALA A 331 -1.72 -19.23 11.35
CA ALA A 331 -0.50 -20.03 11.37
C ALA A 331 0.24 -20.02 12.72
N ASP A 332 -0.36 -19.47 13.79
CA ASP A 332 0.23 -19.31 15.13
C ASP A 332 1.59 -18.58 15.13
N ARG A 333 1.81 -17.69 14.15
CA ARG A 333 3.03 -16.88 14.02
C ARG A 333 2.89 -15.50 14.65
N ILE A 334 1.66 -14.99 14.65
CA ILE A 334 1.29 -13.70 15.21
C ILE A 334 0.15 -13.94 16.18
N GLN A 335 0.11 -13.19 17.27
CA GLN A 335 -1.00 -13.24 18.20
C GLN A 335 -1.46 -11.82 18.50
N PHE A 336 -2.78 -11.64 18.49
CA PHE A 336 -3.43 -10.36 18.75
C PHE A 336 -3.69 -10.17 20.24
N PRO A 337 -3.74 -8.91 20.72
CA PRO A 337 -4.15 -8.59 22.08
C PRO A 337 -5.54 -9.17 22.43
N SER A 338 -5.79 -9.45 23.71
CA SER A 338 -7.12 -9.86 24.15
C SER A 338 -8.01 -8.63 24.38
N PHE A 339 -9.16 -8.60 23.71
CA PHE A 339 -10.17 -7.54 23.83
C PHE A 339 -11.54 -8.09 23.44
N VAL A 340 -12.60 -7.33 23.75
CA VAL A 340 -13.97 -7.67 23.39
C VAL A 340 -14.32 -7.01 22.06
N CYS A 341 -14.80 -7.79 21.10
CA CYS A 341 -15.38 -7.25 19.88
C CYS A 341 -16.87 -6.92 20.13
N ARG A 342 -17.21 -5.63 20.22
CA ARG A 342 -18.59 -5.18 20.43
C ARG A 342 -18.99 -4.22 19.32
N ALA A 343 -19.76 -4.71 18.34
CA ALA A 343 -20.38 -3.86 17.33
C ALA A 343 -21.74 -3.35 17.85
N SER A 344 -21.87 -2.05 18.06
CA SER A 344 -23.13 -1.37 18.40
C SER A 344 -23.75 -0.67 17.21
N CYS A 345 -22.94 -0.18 16.27
CA CYS A 345 -23.41 0.51 15.07
C CYS A 345 -23.09 -0.33 13.82
N PRO A 346 -24.05 -0.60 12.93
CA PRO A 346 -23.76 -1.31 11.68
C PRO A 346 -22.83 -0.48 10.81
N VAL A 347 -21.76 -1.10 10.31
CA VAL A 347 -20.82 -0.41 9.39
C VAL A 347 -21.52 -0.04 8.09
N PHE A 348 -22.43 -0.87 7.60
CA PHE A 348 -23.22 -0.60 6.40
C PHE A 348 -24.70 -0.75 6.71
N SER A 349 -25.50 0.25 6.31
CA SER A 349 -26.94 0.30 6.58
C SER A 349 -27.76 -0.38 5.47
N SER A 350 -27.17 -0.56 4.29
CA SER A 350 -27.81 -1.19 3.13
C SER A 350 -26.78 -1.88 2.23
N GLN A 351 -27.28 -2.78 1.39
CA GLN A 351 -26.45 -3.41 0.35
C GLN A 351 -25.87 -2.36 -0.62
N GLU A 352 -26.64 -1.32 -0.97
CA GLU A 352 -26.15 -0.24 -1.86
C GLU A 352 -24.97 0.52 -1.23
N GLU A 353 -25.02 0.80 0.08
CA GLU A 353 -23.90 1.47 0.78
C GLU A 353 -22.65 0.59 0.78
N MET A 354 -22.79 -0.71 1.07
CA MET A 354 -21.71 -1.69 1.04
C MET A 354 -21.09 -1.79 -0.36
N GLU A 355 -21.90 -1.89 -1.41
CA GLU A 355 -21.43 -1.99 -2.80
C GLU A 355 -20.66 -0.74 -3.22
N CYS A 356 -21.16 0.45 -2.87
CA CYS A 356 -20.45 1.71 -3.12
C CYS A 356 -19.12 1.77 -2.37
N PHE A 357 -19.07 1.28 -1.13
CA PHE A 357 -17.83 1.22 -0.35
C PHE A 357 -16.82 0.24 -0.94
N VAL A 358 -17.26 -0.95 -1.35
CA VAL A 358 -16.41 -1.94 -2.02
C VAL A 358 -15.85 -1.38 -3.32
N LEU A 359 -16.67 -0.70 -4.13
CA LEU A 359 -16.21 -0.05 -5.35
C LEU A 359 -15.15 1.04 -5.06
N ALA A 360 -15.36 1.85 -4.02
CA ALA A 360 -14.39 2.85 -3.60
C ALA A 360 -13.06 2.22 -3.15
N LYS A 361 -13.12 1.11 -2.40
CA LYS A 361 -11.95 0.34 -1.98
C LYS A 361 -11.23 -0.32 -3.14
N ASP A 362 -11.95 -0.88 -4.10
CA ASP A 362 -11.37 -1.43 -5.33
C ASP A 362 -10.56 -0.35 -6.08
N LEU A 363 -11.10 0.88 -6.15
CA LEU A 363 -10.42 2.00 -6.79
C LEU A 363 -9.19 2.47 -5.99
N GLU A 364 -9.26 2.50 -4.66
CA GLU A 364 -8.12 2.80 -3.77
C GLU A 364 -6.99 1.78 -3.96
N ILE A 365 -7.33 0.49 -3.99
CA ILE A 365 -6.37 -0.60 -4.23
C ILE A 365 -5.73 -0.46 -5.62
N ALA A 366 -6.53 -0.22 -6.66
CA ALA A 366 -6.03 -0.03 -8.02
C ALA A 366 -5.09 1.19 -8.11
N PHE A 367 -5.40 2.28 -7.41
CA PHE A 367 -4.53 3.45 -7.31
C PHE A 367 -3.20 3.11 -6.60
N GLY A 368 -3.25 2.37 -5.50
CA GLY A 368 -2.08 1.88 -4.76
C GLY A 368 -1.17 0.99 -5.61
N ASP A 369 -1.75 0.01 -6.31
CA ASP A 369 -1.03 -0.88 -7.22
C ASP A 369 -0.36 -0.10 -8.36
N ALA A 370 -1.07 0.86 -8.96
CA ALA A 370 -0.51 1.74 -9.98
C ALA A 370 0.65 2.59 -9.43
N SER A 371 0.55 3.04 -8.16
CA SER A 371 1.62 3.76 -7.47
C SER A 371 2.89 2.92 -7.31
N VAL A 372 2.76 1.68 -6.83
CA VAL A 372 3.87 0.74 -6.67
C VAL A 372 4.54 0.45 -8.01
N ASN A 373 3.75 0.31 -9.08
CA ASN A 373 4.25 0.09 -10.43
C ASN A 373 4.74 1.37 -11.15
N ARG A 374 4.65 2.54 -10.51
CA ARG A 374 4.96 3.87 -11.08
C ARG A 374 4.18 4.18 -12.37
N ASP A 375 2.97 3.65 -12.48
CA ASP A 375 2.08 3.87 -13.60
C ASP A 375 1.22 5.12 -13.37
N GLU A 376 1.81 6.29 -13.66
CA GLU A 376 1.14 7.56 -13.43
C GLU A 376 -0.13 7.76 -14.28
N GLU A 377 -0.26 7.08 -15.42
CA GLU A 377 -1.44 7.19 -16.28
C GLU A 377 -2.65 6.51 -15.64
N HIS A 378 -2.47 5.28 -15.16
CA HIS A 378 -3.51 4.58 -14.42
C HIS A 378 -3.84 5.27 -13.09
N MET A 379 -2.84 5.81 -12.38
CA MET A 379 -3.09 6.61 -11.17
C MET A 379 -3.96 7.83 -11.46
N LEU A 380 -3.70 8.55 -12.56
CA LEU A 380 -4.48 9.71 -12.95
C LEU A 380 -5.91 9.33 -13.36
N ALA A 381 -6.07 8.22 -14.10
CA ALA A 381 -7.36 7.67 -14.47
C ALA A 381 -8.20 7.31 -13.22
N CYS A 382 -7.59 6.63 -12.25
CA CYS A 382 -8.24 6.32 -10.97
C CYS A 382 -8.64 7.59 -10.22
N GLY A 383 -7.78 8.60 -10.20
CA GLY A 383 -8.08 9.90 -9.59
C GLY A 383 -9.25 10.64 -10.26
N ASN A 384 -9.35 10.59 -11.59
CA ASN A 384 -10.50 11.15 -12.32
C ASN A 384 -11.80 10.41 -11.99
N GLN A 385 -11.76 9.08 -12.07
CA GLN A 385 -12.91 8.24 -11.71
C GLN A 385 -13.36 8.47 -10.26
N ALA A 386 -12.41 8.68 -9.33
CA ALA A 386 -12.72 8.97 -7.94
C ALA A 386 -13.44 10.32 -7.77
N VAL A 387 -13.08 11.34 -8.53
CA VAL A 387 -13.79 12.64 -8.53
C VAL A 387 -15.23 12.46 -9.01
N ASP A 388 -15.45 11.75 -10.11
CA ASP A 388 -16.77 11.56 -10.71
C ASP A 388 -17.70 10.75 -9.79
N LEU A 389 -17.18 9.64 -9.23
CA LEU A 389 -17.91 8.83 -8.25
C LEU A 389 -18.21 9.62 -6.99
N LEU A 390 -17.25 10.40 -6.48
CA LEU A 390 -17.46 11.20 -5.27
C LEU A 390 -18.55 12.25 -5.48
N LYS A 391 -18.54 12.96 -6.62
CA LYS A 391 -19.62 13.91 -6.97
C LYS A 391 -20.98 13.22 -7.07
N SER A 392 -21.05 12.03 -7.65
CA SER A 392 -22.28 11.25 -7.75
C SER A 392 -22.82 10.87 -6.37
N LEU A 393 -21.96 10.39 -5.47
CA LEU A 393 -22.35 9.98 -4.12
C LEU A 393 -22.73 11.16 -3.21
N LEU A 394 -22.12 12.32 -3.40
CA LEU A 394 -22.50 13.54 -2.67
C LEU A 394 -23.94 13.99 -2.99
N ASN A 395 -24.52 13.57 -4.12
CA ASN A 395 -25.92 13.80 -4.46
C ASN A 395 -26.88 12.78 -3.82
N LYS A 396 -26.38 11.82 -3.04
CA LYS A 396 -27.15 10.81 -2.30
C LYS A 396 -26.83 10.85 -0.80
N PRO A 397 -27.18 11.93 -0.07
CA PRO A 397 -26.79 12.09 1.33
C PRO A 397 -27.42 11.05 2.27
N GLU A 398 -28.54 10.45 1.87
CA GLU A 398 -29.24 9.39 2.61
C GLU A 398 -28.56 8.01 2.57
N LEU A 399 -27.49 7.84 1.79
CA LEU A 399 -26.84 6.54 1.61
C LEU A 399 -26.19 6.01 2.91
N SER A 400 -25.62 6.90 3.73
CA SER A 400 -25.04 6.55 5.03
C SER A 400 -25.95 7.04 6.15
N SER A 401 -26.16 6.22 7.18
CA SER A 401 -26.98 6.60 8.33
C SER A 401 -26.37 7.79 9.07
N LYS A 402 -27.25 8.66 9.61
CA LYS A 402 -26.82 9.79 10.45
C LYS A 402 -26.03 9.32 11.67
N GLU A 403 -26.43 8.20 12.27
CA GLU A 403 -25.74 7.58 13.40
C GLU A 403 -24.28 7.26 13.07
N LYS A 404 -24.01 6.67 11.90
CA LYS A 404 -22.64 6.39 11.44
C LYS A 404 -21.83 7.65 11.16
N LEU A 405 -22.46 8.67 10.55
CA LEU A 405 -21.80 9.95 10.23
C LEU A 405 -21.46 10.76 11.50
N ASP A 406 -22.30 10.67 12.53
CA ASP A 406 -22.09 11.32 13.83
C ASP A 406 -21.19 10.47 14.76
N HIS A 407 -20.98 9.19 14.45
CA HIS A 407 -20.16 8.28 15.25
C HIS A 407 -18.69 8.74 15.30
N PRO A 408 -18.00 8.80 16.47
CA PRO A 408 -16.69 9.43 16.61
C PRO A 408 -15.62 8.98 15.61
N PHE A 409 -15.66 7.69 15.22
CA PHE A 409 -14.69 7.08 14.32
C PHE A 409 -15.29 6.09 13.32
N LEU A 410 -16.62 6.01 13.09
CA LEU A 410 -17.14 5.15 11.99
C LEU A 410 -17.44 5.96 10.72
N TRP A 411 -17.53 7.29 10.84
CA TRP A 411 -17.80 8.19 9.71
C TRP A 411 -16.75 8.09 8.58
N TYR A 412 -15.53 7.66 8.88
CA TYR A 412 -14.48 7.48 7.88
C TYR A 412 -14.64 6.18 7.06
N LEU A 413 -15.41 5.20 7.56
CA LEU A 413 -15.72 3.96 6.84
C LEU A 413 -16.85 4.16 5.83
N THR A 414 -16.78 5.25 5.07
CA THR A 414 -17.75 5.62 4.04
C THR A 414 -17.07 5.65 2.67
N ALA A 415 -17.83 5.32 1.62
CA ALA A 415 -17.32 5.34 0.26
C ALA A 415 -16.78 6.73 -0.12
N THR A 416 -17.46 7.78 0.33
CA THR A 416 -17.07 9.18 0.11
C THR A 416 -15.73 9.53 0.76
N ASN A 417 -15.45 9.03 1.97
CA ASN A 417 -14.16 9.24 2.63
C ASN A 417 -13.01 8.56 1.88
N VAL A 418 -13.19 7.28 1.49
CA VAL A 418 -12.20 6.52 0.72
C VAL A 418 -11.90 7.21 -0.61
N LEU A 419 -12.94 7.60 -1.36
CA LEU A 419 -12.78 8.32 -2.62
C LEU A 419 -12.10 9.68 -2.42
N ALA A 420 -12.45 10.44 -1.39
CA ALA A 420 -11.76 11.69 -1.06
C ALA A 420 -10.26 11.46 -0.78
N GLY A 421 -9.91 10.31 -0.19
CA GLY A 421 -8.53 9.85 -0.04
C GLY A 421 -7.82 9.66 -1.38
N VAL A 422 -8.43 8.95 -2.33
CA VAL A 422 -7.90 8.75 -3.69
C VAL A 422 -7.75 10.09 -4.44
N VAL A 423 -8.76 10.96 -4.35
CA VAL A 423 -8.73 12.31 -4.94
C VAL A 423 -7.56 13.11 -4.37
N TRP A 424 -7.34 13.08 -3.04
CA TRP A 424 -6.20 13.73 -2.41
C TRP A 424 -4.87 13.21 -2.95
N HIS A 425 -4.65 11.90 -2.94
CA HIS A 425 -3.38 11.31 -3.39
C HIS A 425 -3.11 11.57 -4.88
N SER A 426 -4.17 11.72 -5.68
CA SER A 426 -4.05 12.04 -7.10
C SER A 426 -3.56 13.47 -7.40
N VAL A 427 -3.66 14.41 -6.44
CA VAL A 427 -3.16 15.80 -6.59
C VAL A 427 -1.65 15.80 -6.86
N ALA A 428 -0.88 14.99 -6.12
CA ALA A 428 0.57 14.89 -6.30
C ALA A 428 0.97 14.42 -7.70
N ILE A 429 0.09 13.70 -8.41
CA ILE A 429 0.32 13.27 -9.80
C ILE A 429 0.12 14.43 -10.77
N LEU A 430 -0.96 15.20 -10.55
CA LEU A 430 -1.24 16.40 -11.34
C LEU A 430 -0.11 17.42 -11.21
N GLU A 431 0.38 17.67 -9.99
CA GLU A 431 1.49 18.59 -9.73
C GLU A 431 2.77 18.14 -10.45
N ARG A 432 3.13 16.85 -10.41
CA ARG A 432 4.29 16.32 -11.14
C ARG A 432 4.15 16.46 -12.66
N ARG A 433 2.93 16.32 -13.17
CA ARG A 433 2.59 16.56 -14.58
C ARG A 433 2.39 18.03 -14.93
N LYS A 434 2.60 18.95 -13.97
CA LYS A 434 2.41 20.41 -14.10
C LYS A 434 0.98 20.82 -14.49
N LEU A 435 -0.01 19.96 -14.19
CA LEU A 435 -1.43 20.22 -14.41
C LEU A 435 -2.03 20.95 -13.19
N TYR A 436 -1.46 22.11 -12.86
CA TYR A 436 -1.80 22.83 -11.63
C TYR A 436 -3.25 23.31 -11.57
N GLY A 437 -3.87 23.63 -12.71
CA GLY A 437 -5.29 24.02 -12.74
C GLY A 437 -6.20 22.91 -12.21
N MET A 438 -6.02 21.68 -12.70
CA MET A 438 -6.76 20.51 -12.20
C MET A 438 -6.44 20.18 -10.75
N ALA A 439 -5.18 20.41 -10.32
CA ALA A 439 -4.77 20.19 -8.93
C ALA A 439 -5.52 21.13 -7.99
N ILE A 440 -5.58 22.42 -8.35
CA ILE A 440 -6.32 23.46 -7.63
C ILE A 440 -7.82 23.14 -7.58
N GLU A 441 -8.42 22.72 -8.69
CA GLU A 441 -9.83 22.31 -8.73
C GLU A 441 -10.12 21.15 -7.75
N ARG A 442 -9.26 20.12 -7.73
CA ARG A 442 -9.41 19.00 -6.77
C ARG A 442 -9.22 19.45 -5.33
N LEU A 443 -8.25 20.32 -5.04
CA LEU A 443 -8.01 20.83 -3.69
C LEU A 443 -9.18 21.70 -3.20
N ARG A 444 -9.73 22.56 -4.05
CA ARG A 444 -10.92 23.36 -3.72
C ARG A 444 -12.13 22.47 -3.48
N PHE A 445 -12.37 21.50 -4.36
CA PHE A 445 -13.44 20.52 -4.19
C PHE A 445 -13.32 19.77 -2.86
N LEU A 446 -12.12 19.29 -2.51
CA LEU A 446 -11.88 18.63 -1.22
C LEU A 446 -12.12 19.56 -0.02
N LEU A 447 -11.76 20.86 -0.13
CA LEU A 447 -11.99 21.86 0.92
C LEU A 447 -13.46 22.25 1.08
N GLU A 448 -14.25 22.21 0.01
CA GLU A 448 -15.72 22.38 0.04
C GLU A 448 -16.38 21.22 0.79
N THR A 449 -15.82 20.01 0.68
CA THR A 449 -16.28 18.86 1.44
C THR A 449 -15.72 18.85 2.87
N ASN A 450 -16.54 18.47 3.85
CA ASN A 450 -16.07 18.22 5.23
C ASN A 450 -15.71 16.73 5.46
N LEU A 451 -15.39 15.99 4.39
CA LEU A 451 -15.21 14.54 4.42
C LEU A 451 -13.86 14.08 4.97
N THR A 452 -12.81 14.92 4.98
CA THR A 452 -11.48 14.54 5.48
C THR A 452 -10.89 15.65 6.37
N PRO A 453 -11.52 15.96 7.53
CA PRO A 453 -11.10 17.03 8.43
C PRO A 453 -9.62 16.96 8.83
N HIS A 454 -9.09 15.77 9.08
CA HIS A 454 -7.69 15.55 9.47
C HIS A 454 -6.67 15.93 8.38
N ARG A 455 -7.08 16.08 7.12
CA ARG A 455 -6.20 16.46 5.99
C ARG A 455 -6.35 17.91 5.55
N ARG A 456 -7.32 18.66 6.07
CA ARG A 456 -7.62 20.03 5.63
C ARG A 456 -6.42 20.96 5.70
N GLY A 457 -5.60 20.85 6.75
CA GLY A 457 -4.35 21.62 6.86
C GLY A 457 -3.40 21.37 5.69
N LYS A 458 -3.27 20.12 5.23
CA LYS A 458 -2.48 19.75 4.05
C LYS A 458 -3.09 20.29 2.76
N PHE A 459 -4.41 20.33 2.65
CA PHE A 459 -5.11 20.86 1.48
C PHE A 459 -4.86 22.37 1.34
N TYR A 460 -5.04 23.14 2.42
CA TYR A 460 -4.70 24.57 2.44
C TYR A 460 -3.22 24.81 2.14
N ASP A 461 -2.33 24.00 2.74
CA ASP A 461 -0.89 24.12 2.51
C ASP A 461 -0.55 23.93 1.03
N ARG A 462 -0.99 22.83 0.40
CA ARG A 462 -0.74 22.61 -1.03
C ARG A 462 -1.40 23.64 -1.93
N LEU A 463 -2.66 23.96 -1.70
CA LEU A 463 -3.41 24.94 -2.50
C LEU A 463 -2.70 26.31 -2.47
N SER A 464 -2.22 26.72 -1.30
CA SER A 464 -1.48 27.99 -1.18
C SER A 464 -0.15 27.97 -1.95
N ILE A 465 0.53 26.82 -2.05
CA ILE A 465 1.77 26.70 -2.83
C ILE A 465 1.46 26.68 -4.33
N ASP A 466 0.43 25.94 -4.77
CA ASP A 466 0.03 25.91 -6.17
C ASP A 466 -0.31 27.31 -6.69
N LEU A 467 -1.10 28.07 -5.93
CA LEU A 467 -1.46 29.44 -6.29
C LEU A 467 -0.25 30.37 -6.25
N ALA A 468 0.60 30.30 -5.22
CA ALA A 468 1.71 31.23 -5.06
C ALA A 468 2.88 31.00 -6.03
N GLU A 469 3.30 29.75 -6.21
CA GLU A 469 4.55 29.41 -6.89
C GLU A 469 4.33 28.93 -8.34
N HIS A 470 3.15 28.39 -8.67
CA HIS A 470 2.89 27.82 -9.99
C HIS A 470 1.95 28.67 -10.85
N VAL A 471 0.85 29.18 -10.28
CA VAL A 471 -0.10 30.07 -11.00
C VAL A 471 0.26 31.55 -10.83
N GLN A 472 1.03 31.89 -9.79
CA GLN A 472 1.44 33.27 -9.43
C GLN A 472 0.28 34.20 -9.02
N GLU A 473 -0.82 33.62 -8.54
CA GLU A 473 -1.95 34.37 -7.96
C GLU A 473 -1.74 34.62 -6.47
N LEU A 474 -0.84 35.56 -6.17
CA LEU A 474 -0.39 35.85 -4.79
C LEU A 474 -1.54 36.30 -3.87
N ASP A 475 -2.50 37.07 -4.37
CA ASP A 475 -3.65 37.56 -3.60
C ASP A 475 -4.55 36.39 -3.16
N GLN A 476 -4.85 35.45 -4.08
CA GLN A 476 -5.63 34.26 -3.76
C GLN A 476 -4.86 33.32 -2.84
N ALA A 477 -3.55 33.16 -3.03
CA ALA A 477 -2.71 32.35 -2.16
C ALA A 477 -2.72 32.88 -0.71
N LEU A 478 -2.69 34.20 -0.53
CA LEU A 478 -2.79 34.82 0.78
C LEU A 478 -4.18 34.57 1.39
N ALA A 479 -5.26 34.78 0.63
CA ALA A 479 -6.62 34.50 1.09
C ALA A 479 -6.78 33.04 1.57
N VAL A 480 -6.28 32.08 0.80
CA VAL A 480 -6.29 30.66 1.16
C VAL A 480 -5.53 30.39 2.47
N CYS A 481 -4.39 31.07 2.71
CA CYS A 481 -3.67 30.92 3.97
C CYS A 481 -4.50 31.43 5.16
N VAL A 482 -5.18 32.57 4.99
CA VAL A 482 -6.00 33.21 6.03
C VAL A 482 -7.23 32.36 6.35
N ASP A 483 -7.92 31.87 5.33
CA ASP A 483 -9.07 30.98 5.48
C ASP A 483 -8.67 29.68 6.16
N GLY A 484 -7.51 29.13 5.79
CA GLY A 484 -6.91 27.99 6.47
C GLY A 484 -6.66 28.28 7.96
N LEU A 485 -6.01 29.39 8.30
CA LEU A 485 -5.77 29.74 9.71
C LEU A 485 -7.06 29.88 10.53
N LYS A 486 -8.14 30.42 9.94
CA LYS A 486 -9.46 30.52 10.57
C LYS A 486 -10.11 29.15 10.76
N ASP A 487 -10.22 28.36 9.69
CA ASP A 487 -10.85 27.03 9.72
C ASP A 487 -10.13 26.10 10.71
N LEU A 488 -8.79 26.10 10.67
CA LEU A 488 -7.97 25.26 11.55
C LEU A 488 -8.00 25.70 13.02
N SER A 489 -8.33 26.97 13.31
CA SER A 489 -8.46 27.47 14.69
C SER A 489 -9.80 27.11 15.32
N LEU A 490 -10.84 26.87 14.52
CA LEU A 490 -12.16 26.44 15.00
C LEU A 490 -12.21 24.94 15.31
N LYS A 491 -11.32 24.15 14.73
CA LYS A 491 -11.30 22.69 14.84
C LYS A 491 -10.20 22.23 15.79
N ARG A 492 -10.58 21.54 16.88
CA ARG A 492 -9.66 20.91 17.86
C ARG A 492 -8.74 19.83 17.25
N SER A 493 -9.04 19.37 16.03
CA SER A 493 -8.37 18.25 15.35
C SER A 493 -7.10 18.64 14.56
N THR A 494 -6.70 19.92 14.53
CA THR A 494 -5.60 20.32 13.64
C THR A 494 -4.22 20.21 14.29
N ARG A 495 -3.32 19.50 13.62
CA ARG A 495 -1.89 19.43 13.94
C ARG A 495 -1.29 20.85 13.93
N ARG A 496 -0.49 21.17 14.96
CA ARG A 496 0.13 22.50 15.14
C ARG A 496 1.08 22.88 13.99
N GLY A 497 1.62 21.89 13.26
CA GLY A 497 2.58 22.09 12.18
C GLY A 497 2.00 22.85 10.98
N GLU A 498 0.85 22.42 10.47
CA GLU A 498 0.22 23.03 9.30
C GLU A 498 -0.20 24.49 9.58
N LYS A 499 -0.67 24.77 10.80
CA LYS A 499 -0.97 26.16 11.23
C LYS A 499 0.29 27.04 11.20
N ALA A 500 1.42 26.53 11.68
CA ALA A 500 2.69 27.25 11.65
C ALA A 500 3.18 27.48 10.21
N THR A 501 3.08 26.48 9.34
CA THR A 501 3.45 26.59 7.92
C THR A 501 2.61 27.64 7.19
N LEU A 502 1.29 27.63 7.36
CA LEU A 502 0.39 28.62 6.77
C LEU A 502 0.63 30.04 7.30
N SER A 503 0.86 30.17 8.61
CA SER A 503 1.23 31.44 9.25
C SER A 503 2.51 32.03 8.65
N CYS A 504 3.58 31.21 8.58
CA CYS A 504 4.85 31.62 7.98
C CYS A 504 4.69 32.04 6.51
N ARG A 505 3.88 31.31 5.73
CA ARG A 505 3.61 31.64 4.33
C ARG A 505 2.79 32.92 4.20
N ALA A 506 1.76 33.13 5.01
CA ALA A 506 0.95 34.35 4.99
C ALA A 506 1.80 35.60 5.27
N VAL A 507 2.74 35.53 6.22
CA VAL A 507 3.70 36.62 6.49
C VAL A 507 4.59 36.88 5.28
N LYS A 508 5.15 35.83 4.66
CA LYS A 508 6.00 35.94 3.47
C LYS A 508 5.24 36.52 2.27
N LEU A 509 4.02 36.05 2.01
CA LEU A 509 3.17 36.53 0.93
C LEU A 509 2.77 38.00 1.14
N THR A 510 2.39 38.37 2.36
CA THR A 510 2.09 39.78 2.70
C THR A 510 3.29 40.68 2.41
N LYS A 511 4.51 40.26 2.74
CA LYS A 511 5.74 40.99 2.40
C LYS A 511 5.95 41.09 0.89
N LYS A 512 5.76 39.98 0.14
CA LYS A 512 5.86 39.97 -1.34
C LYS A 512 4.83 40.91 -1.98
N LEU A 513 3.58 40.89 -1.53
CA LEU A 513 2.50 41.76 -2.05
C LEU A 513 2.76 43.25 -1.79
N LYS A 514 3.28 43.59 -0.59
CA LYS A 514 3.75 44.95 -0.26
C LYS A 514 4.86 45.40 -1.20
N GLN A 515 5.83 44.53 -1.48
CA GLN A 515 6.92 44.81 -2.43
C GLN A 515 6.40 44.99 -3.87
N ALA A 516 5.39 44.22 -4.26
CA ALA A 516 4.74 44.29 -5.57
C ALA A 516 3.72 45.44 -5.72
N ARG A 517 3.52 46.27 -4.68
CA ARG A 517 2.60 47.42 -4.66
C ARG A 517 1.13 47.07 -4.98
N HIS A 518 0.68 45.88 -4.57
CA HIS A 518 -0.75 45.54 -4.58
C HIS A 518 -1.55 46.46 -3.66
N SER A 519 -2.88 46.50 -3.79
CA SER A 519 -3.74 47.36 -2.95
C SER A 519 -3.53 47.09 -1.44
N PRO A 520 -3.46 48.13 -0.59
CA PRO A 520 -3.39 47.96 0.86
C PRO A 520 -4.54 47.15 1.46
N SER A 521 -5.71 47.14 0.80
CA SER A 521 -6.87 46.33 1.19
C SER A 521 -6.64 44.83 1.10
N THR A 522 -5.60 44.39 0.39
CA THR A 522 -5.26 42.97 0.19
C THR A 522 -4.22 42.48 1.21
N TYR A 523 -3.65 43.38 2.01
CA TYR A 523 -2.67 43.00 3.01
C TYR A 523 -3.35 42.42 4.25
N LEU A 524 -2.79 41.34 4.78
CA LEU A 524 -3.21 40.82 6.07
C LEU A 524 -2.72 41.75 7.19
N ASP A 525 -3.58 42.00 8.17
CA ASP A 525 -3.12 42.52 9.45
C ASP A 525 -2.35 41.40 10.16
N LEU A 526 -1.03 41.58 10.27
CA LEU A 526 -0.14 40.59 10.84
C LEU A 526 -0.30 40.46 12.36
N SER A 527 -1.08 41.34 13.00
CA SER A 527 -1.38 41.26 14.44
C SER A 527 -2.30 40.08 14.81
N ASP A 528 -3.11 39.59 13.86
CA ASP A 528 -4.00 38.44 14.06
C ASP A 528 -3.29 37.08 13.89
N VAL A 529 -2.05 37.08 13.40
CA VAL A 529 -1.28 35.87 13.18
C VAL A 529 -0.29 35.72 14.33
N GLU A 530 -0.68 34.97 15.36
CA GLU A 530 0.21 34.53 16.43
C GLU A 530 1.51 33.97 15.80
N PRO A 531 2.65 34.66 15.91
CA PRO A 531 3.90 34.12 15.45
C PRO A 531 4.16 32.89 16.31
N SER A 532 4.31 31.73 15.67
CA SER A 532 4.74 30.53 16.36
C SER A 532 6.01 30.88 17.14
N GLN A 533 5.92 30.86 18.47
CA GLN A 533 7.08 31.05 19.34
C GLN A 533 8.05 29.90 19.05
N GLU A 534 8.95 30.12 18.11
CA GLU A 534 10.07 29.23 17.85
C GLU A 534 10.93 29.25 19.12
N ARG A 535 10.67 28.30 20.02
CA ARG A 535 11.62 28.01 21.08
C ARG A 535 12.93 27.67 20.37
N THR A 536 13.97 28.43 20.65
CA THR A 536 15.29 28.15 20.11
C THR A 536 15.74 26.82 20.71
N ILE A 537 15.72 25.76 19.91
CA ILE A 537 16.21 24.45 20.32
C ILE A 537 17.73 24.50 20.22
N PRO A 538 18.49 24.09 21.26
CA PRO A 538 19.94 23.96 21.16
C PRO A 538 20.30 23.09 19.96
N SER A 539 21.14 23.60 19.06
CA SER A 539 21.64 22.87 17.92
C SER A 539 23.14 22.70 18.02
N SER A 540 23.61 21.47 17.80
CA SER A 540 25.02 21.13 17.62
C SER A 540 25.23 20.62 16.20
N ALA A 541 26.42 20.84 15.67
CA ALA A 541 26.81 20.36 14.36
C ALA A 541 27.97 19.37 14.51
N ILE A 542 27.82 18.20 13.91
CA ILE A 542 28.87 17.19 13.82
C ILE A 542 29.43 17.16 12.40
N VAL A 543 30.72 16.90 12.26
CA VAL A 543 31.38 16.78 10.96
C VAL A 543 31.36 15.31 10.55
N GLY A 544 30.73 14.99 9.41
CA GLY A 544 30.73 13.66 8.82
C GLY A 544 31.51 13.61 7.51
N ARG A 545 32.20 12.50 7.24
CA ARG A 545 32.87 12.23 5.96
C ARG A 545 31.87 11.55 5.00
N PRO A 546 31.34 12.22 3.97
CA PRO A 546 30.34 11.63 3.08
C PRO A 546 30.96 10.65 2.10
N LEU A 547 30.24 9.57 1.79
CA LEU A 547 30.52 8.71 0.63
C LEU A 547 29.76 9.23 -0.60
N GLU A 548 30.21 8.83 -1.79
CA GLU A 548 29.69 9.30 -3.07
C GLU A 548 28.16 9.26 -3.12
N MET A 549 27.54 10.44 -3.33
CA MET A 549 26.10 10.58 -3.32
C MET A 549 25.50 10.07 -4.62
N VAL A 550 24.79 8.95 -4.54
CA VAL A 550 23.90 8.51 -5.61
C VAL A 550 22.54 9.19 -5.39
N ALA A 551 22.10 9.97 -6.38
CA ALA A 551 20.79 10.61 -6.34
C ALA A 551 19.68 9.59 -6.03
N CYS A 552 18.72 9.98 -5.18
CA CYS A 552 17.61 9.16 -4.70
C CYS A 552 17.94 8.03 -3.70
N LEU A 553 19.19 7.92 -3.22
CA LEU A 553 19.54 7.03 -2.09
C LEU A 553 19.75 7.82 -0.79
N LYS A 554 19.65 7.13 0.35
CA LYS A 554 19.99 7.70 1.66
C LYS A 554 21.47 8.10 1.66
N SER A 555 21.79 9.24 2.27
CA SER A 555 23.17 9.66 2.48
C SER A 555 23.90 8.65 3.37
N VAL A 556 25.12 8.29 2.98
CA VAL A 556 25.98 7.35 3.71
C VAL A 556 27.29 8.06 4.05
N PHE A 557 27.78 7.84 5.26
CA PHE A 557 28.98 8.44 5.82
C PHE A 557 29.98 7.37 6.21
N ILE A 558 31.24 7.78 6.44
CA ILE A 558 32.24 6.94 7.10
C ILE A 558 32.14 7.18 8.61
N GLY A 559 31.89 6.10 9.36
CA GLY A 559 31.83 6.09 10.82
C GLY A 559 33.18 6.32 11.48
N LEU A 560 33.19 6.33 12.81
CA LEU A 560 34.41 6.46 13.61
C LEU A 560 35.27 5.18 13.57
N ASP A 561 34.64 4.04 13.25
CA ASP A 561 35.26 2.74 13.01
C ASP A 561 35.74 2.53 11.55
N ASP A 562 35.74 3.59 10.74
CA ASP A 562 36.00 3.58 9.30
C ASP A 562 35.01 2.72 8.46
N GLU A 563 33.89 2.28 9.03
CA GLU A 563 32.84 1.55 8.34
C GLU A 563 31.76 2.46 7.75
N ARG A 564 30.88 1.90 6.91
CA ARG A 564 29.72 2.64 6.37
C ARG A 564 28.66 2.87 7.44
N ALA A 565 28.31 4.13 7.69
CA ALA A 565 27.32 4.54 8.67
C ALA A 565 26.20 5.41 8.05
N SER A 566 24.99 5.30 8.60
CA SER A 566 23.94 6.30 8.35
C SER A 566 24.19 7.57 9.17
N VAL A 567 23.45 8.64 8.89
CA VAL A 567 23.54 9.89 9.67
C VAL A 567 23.25 9.62 11.14
N GLU A 568 22.23 8.83 11.42
CA GLU A 568 21.76 8.56 12.78
C GLU A 568 22.77 7.71 13.56
N ARG A 569 23.40 6.72 12.90
CA ARG A 569 24.50 5.95 13.49
C ARG A 569 25.71 6.84 13.80
N LEU A 570 26.09 7.73 12.89
CA LEU A 570 27.20 8.66 13.11
C LEU A 570 26.96 9.57 14.32
N VAL A 571 25.72 10.04 14.50
CA VAL A 571 25.32 10.84 15.68
C VAL A 571 25.45 10.01 16.96
N LEU A 572 25.03 8.74 16.96
CA LEU A 572 25.16 7.85 18.12
C LEU A 572 26.62 7.62 18.50
N GLU A 573 27.49 7.36 17.52
CA GLU A 573 28.93 7.17 17.74
C GLU A 573 29.56 8.43 18.34
N HIS A 574 29.20 9.62 17.86
CA HIS A 574 29.67 10.89 18.41
C HIS A 574 29.31 11.08 19.89
N PHE A 575 28.05 10.85 20.26
CA PHE A 575 27.64 10.95 21.67
C PHE A 575 28.24 9.84 22.54
N ALA A 576 28.46 8.65 22.00
CA ALA A 576 29.16 7.58 22.71
C ALA A 576 30.62 8.00 23.03
N GLU A 577 31.32 8.64 22.11
CA GLU A 577 32.68 9.16 22.35
C GLU A 577 32.72 10.38 23.29
N GLU A 578 31.84 11.36 23.09
CA GLU A 578 31.89 12.64 23.83
C GLU A 578 31.51 12.47 25.32
N GLY A 579 30.65 11.50 25.65
CA GLY A 579 30.13 11.37 27.02
C GLY A 579 29.80 9.96 27.48
N ALA A 580 30.28 8.92 26.78
CA ALA A 580 29.96 7.51 27.09
C ALA A 580 28.45 7.23 27.13
N TRP A 581 27.68 7.95 26.31
CA TRP A 581 26.24 7.78 26.22
C TRP A 581 25.89 6.47 25.50
N ASN A 582 24.86 5.79 25.98
CA ASN A 582 24.25 4.68 25.26
C ASN A 582 22.92 5.14 24.65
N GLY A 583 22.74 4.93 23.35
CA GLY A 583 21.60 5.47 22.61
C GLY A 583 21.07 4.51 21.56
N VAL A 584 19.79 4.67 21.22
CA VAL A 584 19.10 3.90 20.19
C VAL A 584 18.39 4.84 19.22
N HIS A 585 18.55 4.58 17.93
CA HIS A 585 17.78 5.28 16.90
C HIS A 585 16.42 4.59 16.72
N CYS A 586 15.34 5.25 17.11
CA CYS A 586 13.99 4.67 17.11
C CYS A 586 12.89 5.55 16.50
N GLU A 587 13.21 6.73 15.96
CA GLU A 587 12.25 7.67 15.32
C GLU A 587 10.95 7.96 16.15
N GLY A 588 10.97 7.70 17.47
CA GLY A 588 9.82 7.86 18.36
C GLY A 588 9.10 6.56 18.74
N SER A 589 9.44 5.41 18.15
CA SER A 589 8.83 4.11 18.46
C SER A 589 8.95 3.80 19.94
N LEU A 590 10.12 3.97 20.55
CA LEU A 590 10.34 3.70 21.97
C LEU A 590 9.36 4.45 22.88
N ILE A 591 9.02 5.70 22.56
CA ILE A 591 8.05 6.49 23.34
C ILE A 591 6.64 5.96 23.13
N LEU A 592 6.28 5.59 21.91
CA LEU A 592 5.01 4.94 21.60
C LEU A 592 4.89 3.60 22.32
N ASP A 593 5.95 2.81 22.32
CA ASP A 593 6.04 1.51 22.96
C ASP A 593 5.84 1.63 24.47
N LEU A 594 6.55 2.55 25.10
CA LEU A 594 6.37 2.88 26.52
C LEU A 594 4.95 3.36 26.81
N PHE A 595 4.37 4.20 25.94
CA PHE A 595 2.99 4.65 26.08
C PHE A 595 2.00 3.48 26.05
N ILE A 596 2.12 2.59 25.06
CA ILE A 596 1.23 1.43 24.92
C ILE A 596 1.40 0.44 26.08
N LEU A 597 2.63 0.20 26.53
CA LEU A 597 2.90 -0.67 27.68
C LEU A 597 2.27 -0.11 28.98
N LEU A 598 2.40 1.20 29.20
CA LEU A 598 1.84 1.86 30.39
C LEU A 598 0.31 2.00 30.32
N MET A 599 -0.23 2.15 29.12
CA MET A 599 -1.65 2.38 28.88
C MET A 599 -2.36 1.14 28.32
N TRP A 600 -1.80 -0.07 28.49
CA TRP A 600 -2.31 -1.29 27.85
C TRP A 600 -3.80 -1.52 28.13
N GLU A 601 -4.18 -1.51 29.41
CA GLU A 601 -5.56 -1.69 29.86
C GLU A 601 -6.50 -0.59 29.32
N VAL A 602 -6.01 0.64 29.21
CA VAL A 602 -6.77 1.78 28.66
C VAL A 602 -6.96 1.59 27.15
N VAL A 603 -5.89 1.30 26.42
CA VAL A 603 -5.90 1.15 24.97
C VAL A 603 -6.84 0.03 24.52
N PHE A 604 -6.81 -1.11 25.22
CA PHE A 604 -7.63 -2.30 24.93
C PHE A 604 -8.93 -2.37 25.75
N ALA A 605 -9.35 -1.27 26.38
CA ALA A 605 -10.62 -1.18 27.07
C ALA A 605 -11.81 -1.50 26.14
N ASP A 606 -12.88 -2.01 26.74
CA ASP A 606 -14.11 -2.44 26.05
C ASP A 606 -14.98 -1.25 25.61
N ILE A 607 -14.49 -0.56 24.57
CA ILE A 607 -15.17 0.55 23.90
C ILE A 607 -15.97 0.01 22.72
N PRO A 608 -17.29 0.29 22.64
CA PRO A 608 -18.11 -0.12 21.51
C PRO A 608 -17.53 0.36 20.17
N ASP A 609 -17.65 -0.47 19.14
CA ASP A 609 -17.21 -0.28 17.76
C ASP A 609 -15.68 -0.12 17.54
N ALA A 610 -14.87 0.03 18.60
CA ALA A 610 -13.42 0.20 18.50
C ALA A 610 -12.73 -1.06 17.93
N PHE A 611 -13.26 -2.23 18.27
CA PHE A 611 -12.84 -3.54 17.77
C PHE A 611 -14.02 -4.25 17.11
N LEU A 612 -13.91 -4.44 15.80
CA LEU A 612 -14.89 -5.14 14.96
C LEU A 612 -14.43 -6.56 14.61
N THR A 613 -13.12 -6.80 14.59
CA THR A 613 -12.55 -8.13 14.32
C THR A 613 -11.48 -8.48 15.36
N PRO A 614 -11.28 -9.79 15.62
CA PRO A 614 -10.22 -10.28 16.51
C PRO A 614 -8.80 -10.06 15.94
N TYR A 615 -8.70 -9.64 14.68
CA TYR A 615 -7.43 -9.45 13.96
C TYR A 615 -7.00 -7.97 13.92
N GLN A 616 -7.34 -7.22 14.97
CA GLN A 616 -6.96 -5.81 15.11
C GLN A 616 -5.81 -5.65 16.10
N SER A 617 -4.73 -5.00 15.65
CA SER A 617 -3.56 -4.71 16.50
C SER A 617 -3.75 -3.50 17.42
N PHE A 618 -4.75 -2.66 17.14
CA PHE A 618 -5.07 -1.45 17.88
C PHE A 618 -6.56 -1.10 17.68
N PRO A 619 -7.17 -0.32 18.59
CA PRO A 619 -8.53 0.18 18.42
C PRO A 619 -8.60 1.21 17.29
N ARG A 620 -9.72 1.24 16.56
CA ARG A 620 -9.89 2.07 15.35
C ARG A 620 -9.75 3.57 15.62
N ASP A 621 -10.16 4.03 16.79
CA ASP A 621 -10.10 5.45 17.15
C ASP A 621 -8.66 5.99 17.36
N LEU A 622 -7.68 5.11 17.62
CA LEU A 622 -6.26 5.48 17.67
C LEU A 622 -5.60 5.51 16.28
N SER A 623 -6.10 4.73 15.33
CA SER A 623 -5.44 4.42 14.06
C SER A 623 -5.27 5.60 13.08
N LEU A 624 -6.09 6.63 13.22
CA LEU A 624 -6.23 7.69 12.21
C LEU A 624 -5.83 9.08 12.72
N GLY A 625 -5.22 9.15 13.91
CA GLY A 625 -4.93 10.45 14.55
C GLY A 625 -6.21 11.29 14.73
N MET A 626 -7.34 10.61 14.91
CA MET A 626 -8.67 11.17 15.06
C MET A 626 -8.94 11.49 16.53
N THR A 627 -10.16 11.95 16.82
CA THR A 627 -10.66 12.09 18.18
C THR A 627 -10.63 10.73 18.88
N VAL A 628 -9.69 10.58 19.82
CA VAL A 628 -9.66 9.44 20.74
C VAL A 628 -10.86 9.57 21.66
N VAL A 629 -11.67 8.52 21.76
CA VAL A 629 -12.83 8.51 22.67
C VAL A 629 -12.31 8.46 24.11
N SER A 630 -12.98 9.20 25.02
CA SER A 630 -12.64 9.15 26.45
C SER A 630 -12.78 7.73 26.96
N ARG A 631 -11.75 7.27 27.65
CA ARG A 631 -11.71 5.96 28.31
C ARG A 631 -11.60 6.24 29.80
N ASP A 632 -12.75 6.33 30.44
CA ASP A 632 -12.82 6.48 31.89
C ASP A 632 -12.75 5.05 32.47
N LEU A 633 -11.56 4.65 32.91
CA LEU A 633 -11.34 3.39 33.63
C LEU A 633 -11.60 3.54 35.13
#